data_AF-A0A1M4W6S8-F1
#
_entry.id   AF-A0A1M4W6S8-F1
#
_cell.length_a   1.000
_cell.length_b   1.000
_cell.length_c   1.000
_cell.angle_alpha   90.00
_cell.angle_beta   90.00
_cell.angle_gamma   90.00
#
_symmetry.space_group_name_H-M   'P 1'
#
loop_
_entity.id
_entity.type
_entity.pdbx_description
1 polymer ?
#
loop_
_entity_poly.entity_id
_entity_poly.type
_entity_poly.pdbx_seq_one_letter_code
_entity_poly.pdbx_strand_id
1 'polypeptide(L)'
;MMPAAAALATLCVLLALGGAPVEALQRLAQVTLVALAGGVLWDVLWLLRPAPRRAPDQTGLDQAADRPTIVVDGSNVMHWGGTPSRMVLTRVVAELVARGERPHVYFDANVGYKLADRFIDGPEMAGILQLPTDRVTVVDRGTPADPALLAHAVRARLRVVTNDRFIDWKPQFPQVGSRGFLVKGRWQEGTPMLRL
;
A
#
# COMPACT_ATOMS: atom_id res chain seq x y z
N MET A 1 -29.14 16.85 -25.26
CA MET A 1 -29.33 15.37 -25.20
C MET A 1 -30.64 15.13 -24.46
N MET A 2 -31.73 14.81 -25.16
CA MET A 2 -33.00 14.48 -24.50
C MET A 2 -32.89 13.08 -23.85
N PRO A 3 -33.34 12.89 -22.60
CA PRO A 3 -33.32 11.57 -21.95
C PRO A 3 -34.23 10.60 -22.71
N ALA A 4 -33.79 9.34 -22.86
CA ALA A 4 -34.45 8.30 -23.67
C ALA A 4 -35.96 8.11 -23.32
N ALA A 5 -36.35 8.38 -22.07
CA ALA A 5 -37.75 8.34 -21.64
C ALA A 5 -38.64 9.41 -22.32
N ALA A 6 -38.09 10.60 -22.58
CA ALA A 6 -38.81 11.67 -23.26
C ALA A 6 -38.99 11.39 -24.76
N ALA A 7 -38.06 10.65 -25.37
CA ALA A 7 -38.18 10.22 -26.76
C ALA A 7 -39.27 9.16 -26.94
N LEU A 8 -39.38 8.20 -26.01
CA LEU A 8 -40.41 7.17 -26.00
C LEU A 8 -41.82 7.74 -25.80
N ALA A 9 -41.99 8.69 -24.87
CA ALA A 9 -43.27 9.36 -24.66
C ALA A 9 -43.73 10.14 -25.91
N THR A 10 -42.79 10.82 -26.58
CA THR A 10 -43.07 11.58 -27.82
C THR A 10 -43.45 10.65 -28.98
N LEU A 11 -42.82 9.47 -29.08
CA LEU A 11 -43.15 8.46 -30.09
C LEU A 11 -44.56 7.86 -29.89
N CYS A 12 -44.95 7.59 -28.64
CA CYS A 12 -46.31 7.13 -28.31
C CYS A 12 -47.38 8.15 -28.73
N VAL A 13 -47.13 9.45 -28.49
CA VAL A 13 -48.05 10.54 -28.86
C VAL A 13 -48.15 10.70 -30.38
N LEU A 14 -47.03 10.61 -31.11
CA LEU A 14 -47.01 10.67 -32.58
C LEU A 14 -47.73 9.48 -33.22
N LEU A 15 -47.58 8.27 -32.67
CA LEU A 15 -48.29 7.07 -33.16
C LEU A 15 -49.80 7.12 -32.87
N ALA A 16 -50.22 7.72 -31.75
CA ALA A 16 -51.63 7.92 -31.42
C ALA A 16 -52.32 8.95 -32.34
N LEU A 17 -51.60 9.99 -32.78
CA LEU A 17 -52.11 11.00 -33.73
C LEU A 17 -52.13 10.49 -35.18
N GLY A 18 -51.31 9.47 -35.52
CA GLY A 18 -51.17 8.91 -36.86
C GLY A 18 -52.17 7.81 -37.24
N GLY A 19 -53.19 7.54 -36.41
CA GLY A 19 -54.20 6.52 -36.70
C GLY A 19 -53.73 5.07 -36.54
N ALA A 20 -52.72 4.84 -35.69
CA ALA A 20 -52.26 3.48 -35.40
C ALA A 20 -53.42 2.62 -34.85
N PRO A 21 -53.50 1.33 -35.26
CA PRO A 21 -54.54 0.44 -34.76
C PRO A 21 -54.42 0.32 -33.24
N VAL A 22 -55.57 0.33 -32.55
CA VAL A 22 -55.65 0.33 -31.07
C VAL A 22 -54.83 -0.81 -30.45
N GLU A 23 -54.76 -1.96 -31.13
CA GLU A 23 -53.96 -3.11 -30.72
C GLU A 23 -52.45 -2.81 -30.67
N ALA A 24 -51.93 -2.01 -31.62
CA ALA A 24 -50.52 -1.62 -31.63
C ALA A 24 -50.20 -0.66 -30.47
N LEU A 25 -51.12 0.27 -30.17
CA LEU A 25 -51.00 1.17 -29.04
C LEU A 25 -51.05 0.41 -27.71
N GLN A 26 -51.95 -0.59 -27.59
CA GLN A 26 -52.06 -1.46 -26.42
C GLN A 26 -50.79 -2.32 -26.20
N ARG A 27 -50.22 -2.91 -27.26
CA ARG A 27 -48.97 -3.68 -27.16
C ARG A 27 -47.79 -2.81 -26.74
N LEU A 28 -47.68 -1.60 -27.30
CA LEU A 28 -46.62 -0.65 -26.93
C LEU A 28 -46.75 -0.24 -25.45
N ALA A 29 -47.98 0.04 -24.99
CA ALA A 29 -48.25 0.37 -23.60
C ALA A 29 -47.90 -0.79 -22.65
N GLN A 30 -48.26 -2.04 -23.02
CA GLN A 30 -47.93 -3.23 -22.24
C GLN A 30 -46.41 -3.45 -22.13
N VAL A 31 -45.68 -3.34 -23.24
CA VAL A 31 -44.21 -3.47 -23.25
C VAL A 31 -43.56 -2.40 -22.38
N THR A 32 -44.04 -1.15 -22.47
CA THR A 32 -43.54 -0.04 -21.65
C THR A 32 -43.78 -0.29 -20.16
N LEU A 33 -44.97 -0.76 -19.80
CA LEU A 33 -45.33 -1.06 -18.42
C LEU A 33 -44.48 -2.19 -17.84
N VAL A 34 -44.24 -3.26 -18.60
CA VAL A 34 -43.39 -4.39 -18.19
C VAL A 34 -41.94 -3.93 -17.99
N ALA A 35 -41.40 -3.10 -18.88
CA ALA A 35 -40.05 -2.57 -18.75
C ALA A 35 -39.87 -1.72 -17.49
N LEU A 36 -40.85 -0.85 -17.17
CA LEU A 36 -40.84 -0.05 -15.95
C LEU A 36 -40.96 -0.92 -14.70
N ALA A 37 -41.86 -1.91 -14.70
CA ALA A 37 -42.02 -2.84 -13.59
C ALA A 37 -40.75 -3.67 -13.34
N GLY A 38 -40.05 -4.10 -14.39
CA GLY A 38 -38.78 -4.79 -14.31
C GLY A 38 -37.66 -3.93 -13.70
N GLY A 39 -37.60 -2.64 -14.06
CA GLY A 39 -36.64 -1.69 -13.49
C GLY A 39 -36.86 -1.46 -11.99
N VAL A 40 -38.11 -1.22 -11.58
CA VAL A 40 -38.46 -1.05 -10.15
C VAL A 40 -38.15 -2.32 -9.36
N LEU A 41 -38.47 -3.50 -9.90
CA LEU A 41 -38.18 -4.76 -9.25
C LEU A 41 -36.67 -5.00 -9.10
N TRP A 42 -35.87 -4.62 -10.09
CA TRP A 42 -34.42 -4.68 -10.03
C TRP A 42 -33.85 -3.77 -8.94
N ASP A 43 -34.31 -2.53 -8.87
CA ASP A 43 -33.89 -1.56 -7.85
C ASP A 43 -34.29 -2.02 -6.44
N VAL A 44 -35.51 -2.53 -6.28
CA VAL A 44 -35.98 -3.12 -5.01
C VAL A 44 -35.13 -4.33 -4.64
N LEU A 45 -34.84 -5.23 -5.58
CA LEU A 45 -33.98 -6.39 -5.32
C LEU A 45 -32.55 -5.96 -4.95
N TRP A 46 -32.02 -4.90 -5.56
CA TRP A 46 -30.72 -4.33 -5.21
C TRP A 46 -30.73 -3.71 -3.80
N LEU A 47 -31.78 -2.99 -3.42
CA LEU A 47 -31.98 -2.41 -2.08
C LEU A 47 -32.19 -3.49 -1.00
N LEU A 48 -32.82 -4.60 -1.37
CA LEU A 48 -33.03 -5.76 -0.50
C LEU A 48 -31.83 -6.71 -0.44
N ARG A 49 -30.79 -6.49 -1.25
CA ARG A 49 -29.53 -7.23 -1.08
C ARG A 49 -29.01 -6.88 0.31
N PRO A 50 -28.73 -7.89 1.17
CA PRO A 50 -28.12 -7.62 2.45
C PRO A 50 -26.83 -6.85 2.17
N ALA A 51 -26.74 -5.63 2.72
CA ALA A 51 -25.47 -4.92 2.77
C ALA A 51 -24.43 -5.91 3.26
N PRO A 52 -23.23 -5.98 2.65
CA PRO A 52 -22.19 -6.86 3.14
C PRO A 52 -22.08 -6.60 4.64
N ARG A 53 -22.42 -7.61 5.45
CA ARG A 53 -22.28 -7.51 6.90
C ARG A 53 -20.81 -7.23 7.08
N ARG A 54 -20.48 -5.96 7.41
CA ARG A 54 -19.12 -5.56 7.73
C ARG A 54 -18.72 -6.54 8.81
N ALA A 55 -17.78 -7.42 8.48
CA ALA A 55 -17.28 -8.40 9.42
C ALA A 55 -16.90 -7.63 10.69
N PRO A 56 -17.17 -8.18 11.89
CA PRO A 56 -16.82 -7.51 13.14
C PRO A 56 -15.37 -7.05 13.03
N ASP A 57 -15.14 -5.78 13.33
CA ASP A 57 -13.90 -5.01 13.21
C ASP A 57 -12.62 -5.86 13.31
N GLN A 58 -12.18 -6.45 12.19
CA GLN A 58 -10.91 -7.17 12.06
C GLN A 58 -9.74 -6.20 11.98
N THR A 59 -10.01 -4.89 11.89
CA THR A 59 -9.01 -3.85 11.72
C THR A 59 -7.95 -3.87 12.82
N GLY A 60 -8.26 -4.33 14.04
CA GLY A 60 -7.27 -4.52 15.09
C GLY A 60 -6.30 -5.71 14.88
N LEU A 61 -6.79 -6.80 14.31
CA LEU A 61 -5.98 -8.00 14.00
C LEU A 61 -5.22 -7.84 12.68
N ASP A 62 -5.85 -7.22 11.67
CA ASP A 62 -5.23 -6.89 10.39
C ASP A 62 -4.16 -5.79 10.56
N GLN A 63 -4.42 -4.76 11.37
CA GLN A 63 -3.39 -3.77 11.72
C GLN A 63 -2.25 -4.39 12.54
N ALA A 64 -2.50 -5.41 13.37
CA ALA A 64 -1.42 -6.10 14.08
C ALA A 64 -0.59 -6.97 13.13
N ALA A 65 -1.23 -7.63 12.17
CA ALA A 65 -0.59 -8.39 11.11
C ALA A 65 0.27 -7.50 10.20
N ASP A 66 -0.12 -6.24 9.99
CA ASP A 66 0.61 -5.30 9.14
C ASP A 66 1.54 -4.35 9.90
N ARG A 67 1.86 -4.63 11.17
CA ARG A 67 2.90 -3.87 11.91
C ARG A 67 4.31 -4.32 11.55
N PRO A 68 5.30 -3.42 11.53
CA PRO A 68 6.69 -3.81 11.34
C PRO A 68 7.18 -4.73 12.45
N THR A 69 7.97 -5.73 12.07
CA THR A 69 8.64 -6.65 13.01
C THR A 69 10.12 -6.32 13.16
N ILE A 70 10.68 -5.58 12.20
CA ILE A 70 12.09 -5.22 12.16
C ILE A 70 12.28 -3.88 11.43
N VAL A 71 13.23 -3.08 11.92
CA VAL A 71 13.68 -1.85 11.25
C VAL A 71 14.96 -2.14 10.49
N VAL A 72 15.10 -1.57 9.30
CA VAL A 72 16.30 -1.71 8.46
C VAL A 72 16.90 -0.33 8.24
N ASP A 73 18.18 -0.18 8.56
CA ASP A 73 18.97 0.97 8.17
C ASP A 73 19.43 0.78 6.72
N GLY A 74 18.62 1.25 5.78
CA GLY A 74 18.83 1.04 4.36
C GLY A 74 20.09 1.74 3.85
N SER A 75 20.39 2.92 4.38
CA SER A 75 21.59 3.68 4.02
C SER A 75 22.87 3.00 4.51
N ASN A 76 22.86 2.24 5.61
CA ASN A 76 23.99 1.38 5.97
C ASN A 76 24.03 0.07 5.17
N VAL A 77 22.88 -0.59 5.03
CA VAL A 77 22.78 -1.93 4.41
C VAL A 77 23.24 -1.93 2.96
N MET A 78 22.91 -0.89 2.20
CA MET A 78 23.31 -0.82 0.79
C MET A 78 24.84 -0.85 0.58
N HIS A 79 25.64 -0.53 1.60
CA HIS A 79 27.10 -0.56 1.55
C HIS A 79 27.72 -1.90 1.95
N TRP A 80 26.95 -2.93 2.31
CA TRP A 80 27.54 -4.19 2.78
C TRP A 80 28.37 -4.93 1.72
N GLY A 81 28.14 -4.64 0.44
CA GLY A 81 28.96 -5.13 -0.67
C GLY A 81 30.17 -4.25 -1.02
N GLY A 82 30.50 -3.24 -0.22
CA GLY A 82 31.56 -2.27 -0.46
C GLY A 82 31.02 -0.94 -0.98
N THR A 83 30.65 -0.88 -2.25
CA THR A 83 29.98 0.31 -2.83
C THR A 83 28.47 0.27 -2.56
N PRO A 84 27.81 1.44 -2.42
CA PRO A 84 26.36 1.46 -2.25
C PRO A 84 25.69 0.81 -3.45
N SER A 85 24.86 -0.20 -3.18
CA SER A 85 24.28 -1.05 -4.21
C SER A 85 22.81 -1.32 -3.93
N ARG A 86 21.97 -0.97 -4.92
CA ARG A 86 20.55 -1.32 -4.91
C ARG A 86 20.35 -2.83 -4.82
N MET A 87 21.19 -3.61 -5.50
CA MET A 87 21.09 -5.08 -5.49
C MET A 87 21.29 -5.66 -4.09
N VAL A 88 22.30 -5.18 -3.35
CA VAL A 88 22.56 -5.61 -1.98
C VAL A 88 21.34 -5.33 -1.10
N LEU A 89 20.86 -4.09 -1.15
CA LEU A 89 19.70 -3.64 -0.38
C LEU A 89 18.44 -4.45 -0.70
N THR A 90 18.08 -4.61 -1.97
CA THR A 90 16.90 -5.38 -2.38
C THR A 90 17.00 -6.84 -1.94
N ARG A 91 18.18 -7.48 -2.03
CA ARG A 91 18.35 -8.87 -1.57
C ARG A 91 18.24 -9.01 -0.05
N VAL A 92 18.78 -8.07 0.72
CA VAL A 92 18.63 -8.09 2.20
C VAL A 92 17.16 -7.96 2.58
N VAL A 93 16.43 -7.03 1.96
CA VAL A 93 14.99 -6.85 2.20
C VAL A 93 14.20 -8.10 1.80
N ALA A 94 14.47 -8.66 0.62
CA ALA A 94 13.82 -9.88 0.16
C ALA A 94 14.09 -11.08 1.09
N GLU A 95 15.31 -11.22 1.60
CA GLU A 95 15.67 -12.27 2.57
C GLU A 95 14.91 -12.11 3.89
N LEU A 96 14.77 -10.88 4.40
CA LEU A 96 13.98 -10.62 5.61
C LEU A 96 12.51 -11.01 5.39
N VAL A 97 11.92 -10.62 4.27
CA VAL A 97 10.54 -10.98 3.90
C VAL A 97 10.39 -12.49 3.75
N ALA A 98 11.34 -13.17 3.10
CA ALA A 98 11.34 -14.62 2.94
C ALA A 98 11.40 -15.36 4.28
N ARG A 99 12.02 -14.76 5.31
CA ARG A 99 12.05 -15.26 6.69
C ARG A 99 10.79 -14.91 7.50
N GLY A 100 9.79 -14.27 6.88
CA GLY A 100 8.54 -13.88 7.53
C GLY A 100 8.60 -12.56 8.30
N GLU A 101 9.71 -11.82 8.20
CA GLU A 101 9.82 -10.48 8.77
C GLU A 101 9.07 -9.47 7.90
N ARG A 102 8.58 -8.38 8.53
CA ARG A 102 7.94 -7.26 7.85
C ARG A 102 8.81 -6.03 8.06
N PRO A 103 9.80 -5.78 7.20
CA PRO A 103 10.76 -4.71 7.40
C PRO A 103 10.12 -3.33 7.25
N HIS A 104 10.62 -2.36 8.03
CA HIS A 104 10.45 -0.93 7.78
C HIS A 104 11.83 -0.33 7.50
N VAL A 105 12.03 0.22 6.32
CA VAL A 105 13.36 0.65 5.85
C VAL A 105 13.50 2.16 5.97
N TYR A 106 14.55 2.62 6.64
CA TYR A 106 14.90 4.03 6.77
C TYR A 106 16.09 4.38 5.89
N PHE A 107 16.06 5.58 5.34
CA PHE A 107 17.12 6.13 4.51
C PHE A 107 17.43 7.58 4.88
N ASP A 108 18.69 7.95 4.71
CA ASP A 108 19.12 9.34 4.63
C ASP A 108 18.55 10.04 3.39
N ALA A 109 18.47 11.37 3.46
CA ALA A 109 17.91 12.19 2.39
C ALA A 109 18.70 12.12 1.05
N ASN A 110 19.92 11.59 1.07
CA ASN A 110 20.81 11.51 -0.10
C ASN A 110 20.84 10.12 -0.76
N VAL A 111 20.07 9.14 -0.25
CA VAL A 111 20.07 7.77 -0.76
C VAL A 111 19.86 7.69 -2.27
N GLY A 112 18.95 8.51 -2.81
CA GLY A 112 18.64 8.49 -4.23
C GLY A 112 19.87 8.79 -5.09
N TYR A 113 20.67 9.77 -4.70
CA TYR A 113 21.89 10.15 -5.42
C TYR A 113 22.95 9.05 -5.31
N LYS A 114 23.03 8.36 -4.17
CA LYS A 114 23.97 7.24 -3.99
C LYS A 114 23.60 6.01 -4.83
N LEU A 115 22.31 5.79 -5.13
CA LEU A 115 21.83 4.60 -5.83
C LEU A 115 21.53 4.80 -7.32
N ALA A 116 21.16 6.03 -7.72
CA ALA A 116 20.64 6.32 -9.05
C ALA A 116 21.05 7.71 -9.59
N ASP A 117 21.98 8.41 -8.91
CA ASP A 117 22.47 9.74 -9.30
C ASP A 117 21.37 10.81 -9.46
N ARG A 118 20.25 10.65 -8.75
CA ARG A 118 19.13 11.61 -8.72
C ARG A 118 18.37 11.53 -7.40
N PHE A 119 17.53 12.53 -7.14
CA PHE A 119 16.59 12.45 -6.02
C PHE A 119 15.60 11.28 -6.20
N ILE A 120 15.33 10.57 -5.11
CA ILE A 120 14.34 9.49 -4.99
C ILE A 120 13.62 9.69 -3.67
N ASP A 121 12.30 9.74 -3.70
CA ASP A 121 11.46 9.89 -2.51
C ASP A 121 11.06 8.53 -1.89
N GLY A 122 10.34 8.58 -0.77
CA GLY A 122 9.86 7.38 -0.07
C GLY A 122 9.00 6.45 -0.95
N PRO A 123 7.94 6.94 -1.61
CA PRO A 123 7.10 6.15 -2.51
C PRO A 123 7.88 5.48 -3.65
N GLU A 124 8.77 6.20 -4.30
CA GLU A 124 9.59 5.63 -5.37
C GLU A 124 10.57 4.57 -4.83
N MET A 125 11.19 4.82 -3.67
CA MET A 125 12.05 3.85 -3.00
C MET A 125 11.26 2.60 -2.56
N ALA A 126 10.02 2.75 -2.12
CA ALA A 126 9.14 1.63 -1.79
C ALA A 126 8.88 0.74 -3.01
N GLY A 127 8.61 1.34 -4.18
CA GLY A 127 8.50 0.62 -5.45
C GLY A 127 9.78 -0.13 -5.83
N ILE A 128 10.95 0.49 -5.60
CA ILE A 128 12.26 -0.13 -5.82
C ILE A 128 12.46 -1.38 -4.95
N LEU A 129 12.00 -1.34 -3.70
CA LEU A 129 12.16 -2.42 -2.71
C LEU A 129 11.00 -3.43 -2.72
N GLN A 130 9.94 -3.17 -3.48
CA GLN A 130 8.71 -3.94 -3.48
C GLN A 130 8.08 -4.02 -2.08
N LEU A 131 8.16 -2.93 -1.33
CA LEU A 131 7.53 -2.78 -0.03
C LEU A 131 6.33 -1.82 -0.12
N PRO A 132 5.35 -1.93 0.80
CA PRO A 132 4.34 -0.91 0.97
C PRO A 132 4.97 0.46 1.28
N THR A 133 4.37 1.54 0.78
CA THR A 133 4.91 2.90 0.91
C THR A 133 5.10 3.35 2.36
N ASP A 134 4.22 2.91 3.25
CA ASP A 134 4.29 3.19 4.68
C ASP A 134 5.39 2.39 5.41
N ARG A 135 6.05 1.44 4.71
CA ARG A 135 7.21 0.68 5.20
C ARG A 135 8.55 1.20 4.72
N VAL A 136 8.56 2.34 4.04
CA VAL A 136 9.79 3.02 3.62
C VAL A 136 9.75 4.47 4.05
N THR A 137 10.83 4.94 4.66
CA THR A 137 10.97 6.31 5.10
C THR A 137 12.30 6.86 4.62
N VAL A 138 12.25 7.83 3.73
CA VAL A 138 13.38 8.68 3.38
C VAL A 138 13.23 9.96 4.19
N VAL A 139 14.19 10.28 5.05
CA VAL A 139 14.09 11.47 5.91
C VAL A 139 14.34 12.75 5.11
N ASP A 140 13.82 13.86 5.63
CA ASP A 140 14.02 15.18 5.04
C ASP A 140 15.50 15.61 5.05
N ARG A 141 15.88 16.43 4.08
CA ARG A 141 17.23 16.99 4.00
C ARG A 141 17.57 17.80 5.25
N GLY A 142 18.74 17.56 5.81
CA GLY A 142 19.21 18.22 7.03
C GLY A 142 18.76 17.53 8.31
N THR A 143 17.91 16.50 8.22
CA THR A 143 17.51 15.66 9.35
C THR A 143 18.34 14.37 9.35
N PRO A 144 19.01 14.02 10.45
CA PRO A 144 19.69 12.73 10.57
C PRO A 144 18.67 11.57 10.57
N ALA A 145 18.97 10.49 9.84
CA ALA A 145 18.09 9.32 9.79
C ALA A 145 18.15 8.48 11.08
N ASP A 146 19.32 8.38 11.71
CA ASP A 146 19.55 7.51 12.86
C ASP A 146 18.62 7.80 14.05
N PRO A 147 18.39 9.05 14.48
CA PRO A 147 17.47 9.31 15.58
C PRO A 147 16.04 8.93 15.25
N ALA A 148 15.61 9.15 14.00
CA ALA A 148 14.27 8.80 13.56
C ALA A 148 14.05 7.28 13.55
N LEU A 149 15.01 6.52 12.99
CA LEU A 149 14.93 5.07 12.93
C LEU A 149 15.06 4.43 14.33
N LEU A 150 15.97 4.93 15.17
CA LEU A 150 16.17 4.43 16.54
C LEU A 150 14.97 4.75 17.43
N ALA A 151 14.40 5.96 17.32
CA ALA A 151 13.18 6.31 18.07
C ALA A 151 12.00 5.41 17.69
N HIS A 152 11.84 5.08 16.41
CA HIS A 152 10.83 4.13 15.98
C HIS A 152 11.11 2.72 16.54
N ALA A 153 12.33 2.21 16.38
CA ALA A 153 12.70 0.88 16.85
C ALA A 153 12.50 0.74 18.37
N VAL A 154 12.90 1.74 19.17
CA VAL A 154 12.72 1.71 20.62
C VAL A 154 11.24 1.76 21.00
N ARG A 155 10.46 2.68 20.42
CA ARG A 155 9.03 2.83 20.71
C ARG A 155 8.24 1.56 20.36
N ALA A 156 8.54 0.95 19.23
CA ALA A 156 7.86 -0.26 18.75
C ALA A 156 8.53 -1.57 19.24
N ARG A 157 9.59 -1.49 20.04
CA ARG A 157 10.37 -2.63 20.55
C ARG A 157 10.89 -3.55 19.43
N LEU A 158 11.35 -2.96 18.34
CA LEU A 158 11.85 -3.67 17.16
C LEU A 158 13.37 -3.79 17.21
N ARG A 159 13.87 -4.81 16.51
CA ARG A 159 15.30 -4.96 16.23
C ARG A 159 15.69 -4.09 15.02
N VAL A 160 16.96 -3.72 14.92
CA VAL A 160 17.51 -2.87 13.85
C VAL A 160 18.56 -3.63 13.05
N VAL A 161 18.33 -3.81 11.76
CA VAL A 161 19.31 -4.38 10.82
C VAL A 161 20.27 -3.29 10.39
N THR A 162 21.51 -3.36 10.87
CA THR A 162 22.58 -2.42 10.51
C THR A 162 23.93 -2.98 10.95
N ASN A 163 25.00 -2.63 10.25
CA ASN A 163 26.35 -2.83 10.75
C ASN A 163 26.89 -1.65 11.57
N ASP A 164 26.22 -0.50 11.55
CA ASP A 164 26.58 0.65 12.39
C ASP A 164 26.46 0.34 13.89
N ARG A 165 27.31 0.96 14.70
CA ARG A 165 27.30 0.87 16.15
C ARG A 165 26.56 2.04 16.80
N PHE A 166 26.15 3.06 16.03
CA PHE A 166 25.45 4.27 16.48
C PHE A 166 26.05 4.87 17.77
N ILE A 167 27.39 4.98 17.80
CA ILE A 167 28.13 5.37 19.01
C ILE A 167 27.67 6.75 19.50
N ASP A 168 27.50 7.69 18.58
CA ASP A 168 27.10 9.07 18.87
C ASP A 168 25.67 9.17 19.44
N TRP A 169 24.82 8.21 19.09
CA TRP A 169 23.42 8.15 19.52
C TRP A 169 23.20 7.33 20.78
N LYS A 170 24.20 6.59 21.25
CA LYS A 170 24.12 5.74 22.45
C LYS A 170 23.65 6.48 23.72
N PRO A 171 24.03 7.75 23.99
CA PRO A 171 23.50 8.48 25.16
C PRO A 171 21.98 8.67 25.12
N GLN A 172 21.39 8.81 23.93
CA GLN A 172 19.95 8.99 23.73
C GLN A 172 19.21 7.66 23.59
N PHE A 173 19.88 6.65 23.01
CA PHE A 173 19.32 5.32 22.74
C PHE A 173 20.23 4.22 23.31
N PRO A 174 20.25 4.01 24.64
CA PRO A 174 21.09 3.00 25.28
C PRO A 174 20.82 1.57 24.80
N GLN A 175 19.64 1.31 24.23
CA GLN A 175 19.22 0.04 23.62
C GLN A 175 20.19 -0.43 22.53
N VAL A 176 20.89 0.49 21.86
CA VAL A 176 21.96 0.19 20.88
C VAL A 176 23.04 -0.73 21.48
N GLY A 177 23.31 -0.60 22.79
CA GLY A 177 24.26 -1.46 23.50
C GLY A 177 23.68 -2.79 23.99
N SER A 178 22.37 -3.00 23.86
CA SER A 178 21.69 -4.20 24.36
C SER A 178 21.85 -5.38 23.39
N ARG A 179 22.05 -6.57 23.94
CA ARG A 179 22.15 -7.79 23.16
C ARG A 179 20.85 -8.03 22.39
N GLY A 180 20.96 -8.30 21.09
CA GLY A 180 19.81 -8.63 20.23
C GLY A 180 19.06 -7.43 19.67
N PHE A 181 19.36 -6.19 20.09
CA PHE A 181 18.74 -5.00 19.51
C PHE A 181 19.26 -4.72 18.08
N LEU A 182 20.58 -4.80 17.87
CA LEU A 182 21.18 -4.69 16.55
C LEU A 182 21.36 -6.06 15.90
N VAL A 183 20.75 -6.26 14.75
CA VAL A 183 20.93 -7.41 13.86
C VAL A 183 22.06 -7.09 12.89
N LYS A 184 23.18 -7.81 13.05
CA LYS A 184 24.35 -7.67 12.19
C LYS A 184 24.22 -8.56 10.95
N GLY A 185 24.82 -8.13 9.86
CA GLY A 185 24.87 -8.94 8.65
C GLY A 185 26.14 -8.76 7.83
N ARG A 186 26.30 -9.60 6.81
CA ARG A 186 27.40 -9.55 5.86
C ARG A 186 26.89 -9.85 4.46
N TRP A 187 27.64 -9.42 3.46
CA TRP A 187 27.42 -9.81 2.08
C TRP A 187 28.49 -10.83 1.67
N GLN A 188 28.07 -12.00 1.18
CA GLN A 188 28.98 -13.03 0.70
C GLN A 188 28.45 -13.63 -0.61
N GLU A 189 29.23 -13.55 -1.69
CA GLU A 189 28.93 -14.20 -2.98
C GLU A 189 27.52 -13.92 -3.51
N GLY A 190 27.03 -12.69 -3.33
CA GLY A 190 25.68 -12.30 -3.77
C GLY A 190 24.57 -12.61 -2.76
N THR A 191 24.87 -13.22 -1.62
CA THR A 191 23.89 -13.63 -0.62
C THR A 191 24.05 -12.83 0.67
N PRO A 192 22.96 -12.27 1.22
CA PRO A 192 23.00 -11.63 2.53
C PRO A 192 23.00 -12.67 3.66
N MET A 193 23.97 -12.55 4.57
CA MET A 193 24.06 -13.37 5.78
C MET A 193 23.64 -12.54 7.00
N LEU A 194 22.45 -12.80 7.54
CA LEU A 194 21.89 -12.07 8.70
C LEU A 194 22.01 -12.90 9.99
N ARG A 195 22.40 -12.25 11.09
CA ARG A 195 22.41 -12.83 12.44
C ARG A 195 21.17 -12.36 13.21
N LEU A 196 20.04 -13.02 12.95
CA LEU A 196 18.74 -12.74 13.59
C LEU A 196 18.64 -13.37 14.98
#